data_AF-A0AAV2ZWU3-F1
#
_entry.id   AF-A0AAV2ZWU3-F1
#
_cell.length_a   1.000
_cell.length_b   1.000
_cell.length_c   1.000
_cell.angle_alpha   90.00
_cell.angle_beta   90.00
_cell.angle_gamma   90.00
#
_symmetry.space_group_name_H-M   'P 1'
#
loop_
_entity.id
_entity.type
_entity.pdbx_description
1 polymer ?
#
loop_
_entity_poly.entity_id
_entity_poly.type
_entity_poly.pdbx_seq_one_letter_code
_entity_poly.pdbx_strand_id
1 'polypeptide(L)'
;MAESTAMLLYLANKYKTPDHWYPSDLQKRARVDEYLAWQHSNTRPNGSKLFWIKAITPWLLGHEPEPEKLEAAVNEFNTTLKAFEEAFLQGKPFIAGDEISIADLVAIVEIMQPVAAGIEVFENKPALAAWKKRVEDAIGAELFKEAHEKIQHAKNLQSMPPPPELKERLKARLLNFTH
;
A
#
# COMPACT_ATOMS: atom_id res chain seq x y z
N MET A 1 -0.12 -12.59 18.20
CA MET A 1 -0.75 -12.71 16.87
C MET A 1 0.18 -12.05 15.88
N ALA A 2 0.48 -12.73 14.77
CA ALA A 2 1.22 -12.19 13.63
C ALA A 2 0.25 -12.07 12.44
N GLU A 3 0.62 -11.33 11.40
CA GLU A 3 -0.22 -10.87 10.27
C GLU A 3 -1.17 -9.70 10.58
N SER A 4 -0.99 -8.60 9.84
CA SER A 4 -1.79 -7.38 9.98
C SER A 4 -3.26 -7.62 9.68
N THR A 5 -3.59 -8.44 8.69
CA THR A 5 -4.98 -8.79 8.34
C THR A 5 -5.67 -9.50 9.50
N ALA A 6 -5.05 -10.54 10.06
CA ALA A 6 -5.56 -11.26 11.22
C ALA A 6 -5.74 -10.34 12.45
N MET A 7 -4.77 -9.45 12.70
CA MET A 7 -4.86 -8.47 13.79
C MET A 7 -6.02 -7.50 13.59
N LEU A 8 -6.20 -6.94 12.39
CA LEU A 8 -7.29 -6.01 12.07
C LEU A 8 -8.66 -6.70 12.26
N LEU A 9 -8.81 -7.93 11.77
CA LEU A 9 -10.04 -8.71 11.96
C LEU A 9 -10.30 -9.02 13.45
N TYR A 10 -9.26 -9.37 14.21
CA TYR A 10 -9.38 -9.57 15.65
C TYR A 10 -9.84 -8.30 16.36
N LEU A 11 -9.25 -7.15 16.04
CA LEU A 11 -9.61 -5.86 16.63
C LEU A 11 -11.07 -5.49 16.30
N ALA A 12 -11.47 -5.63 15.04
CA ALA A 12 -12.84 -5.34 14.62
C ALA A 12 -13.87 -6.16 15.41
N ASN A 13 -13.64 -7.47 15.52
CA ASN A 13 -14.52 -8.37 16.26
C ASN A 13 -14.49 -8.14 17.77
N LYS A 14 -13.29 -7.99 18.36
CA LYS A 14 -13.11 -7.82 19.81
C LYS A 14 -13.76 -6.54 20.31
N TYR A 15 -13.54 -5.44 19.60
CA TYR A 15 -13.98 -4.11 20.02
C TYR A 15 -15.34 -3.72 19.45
N LYS A 16 -15.97 -4.59 18.64
CA LYS A 16 -17.27 -4.35 18.00
C LYS A 16 -17.27 -3.00 17.28
N THR A 17 -16.26 -2.80 16.44
CA THR A 17 -16.15 -1.59 15.62
C THR A 17 -17.39 -1.42 14.73
N PRO A 18 -17.68 -0.22 14.20
CA PRO A 18 -18.75 -0.02 13.24
C PRO A 18 -18.76 -1.08 12.13
N ASP A 19 -19.95 -1.56 11.74
CA ASP A 19 -20.12 -2.74 10.89
C ASP A 19 -19.40 -2.60 9.54
N HIS A 20 -19.33 -1.40 8.96
CA HIS A 20 -18.68 -1.17 7.67
C HIS A 20 -17.20 -1.62 7.61
N TRP A 21 -16.47 -1.61 8.74
CA TRP A 21 -15.08 -2.05 8.77
C TRP A 21 -14.94 -3.53 8.42
N TYR A 22 -15.84 -4.36 8.95
CA TYR A 22 -15.91 -5.78 8.68
C TYR A 22 -17.37 -6.25 8.64
N PRO A 23 -18.07 -6.01 7.51
CA PRO A 23 -19.53 -6.11 7.42
C PRO A 23 -20.06 -7.48 7.84
N SER A 24 -21.20 -7.52 8.51
CA SER A 24 -21.91 -8.77 8.81
C SER A 24 -22.66 -9.34 7.60
N ASP A 25 -23.00 -8.49 6.63
CA ASP A 25 -23.53 -8.93 5.34
C ASP A 25 -22.54 -9.87 4.62
N LEU A 26 -23.02 -11.04 4.22
CA LEU A 26 -22.17 -12.10 3.69
C LEU A 26 -21.46 -11.71 2.39
N GLN A 27 -22.12 -10.96 1.51
CA GLN A 27 -21.55 -10.58 0.23
C GLN A 27 -20.49 -9.49 0.41
N LYS A 28 -20.77 -8.45 1.20
CA LYS A 28 -19.79 -7.41 1.54
C LYS A 28 -18.60 -7.99 2.29
N ARG A 29 -18.82 -8.92 3.23
CA ARG A 29 -17.74 -9.62 3.94
C ARG A 29 -16.86 -10.42 2.98
N ALA A 30 -17.47 -11.18 2.07
CA ALA A 30 -16.72 -11.94 1.06
C ALA A 30 -15.83 -11.02 0.21
N ARG A 31 -16.30 -9.82 -0.13
CA ARG A 31 -15.51 -8.82 -0.87
C ARG A 31 -14.32 -8.26 -0.07
N VAL A 32 -14.49 -8.04 1.23
CA VAL A 32 -13.37 -7.68 2.12
C VAL A 32 -12.36 -8.82 2.18
N ASP A 33 -12.81 -10.04 2.47
CA ASP A 33 -11.93 -11.20 2.59
C ASP A 33 -11.19 -11.52 1.29
N GLU A 34 -11.87 -11.40 0.14
CA GLU A 34 -11.28 -11.58 -1.19
C GLU A 34 -10.12 -10.61 -1.43
N TYR A 35 -10.31 -9.31 -1.14
CA TYR A 35 -9.24 -8.33 -1.29
C TYR A 35 -8.07 -8.61 -0.34
N LEU A 36 -8.38 -8.90 0.94
CA LEU A 36 -7.35 -9.17 1.95
C LEU A 36 -6.50 -10.40 1.61
N ALA A 37 -7.07 -11.40 0.94
CA ALA A 37 -6.34 -12.53 0.40
C ALA A 37 -5.54 -12.15 -0.85
N TRP A 38 -6.15 -11.42 -1.79
CA TRP A 38 -5.54 -11.06 -3.07
C TRP A 38 -4.33 -10.13 -2.92
N GLN A 39 -4.37 -9.15 -2.02
CA GLN A 39 -3.29 -8.15 -1.88
C GLN A 39 -1.93 -8.76 -1.58
N HIS A 40 -1.88 -9.92 -0.90
CA HIS A 40 -0.63 -10.54 -0.46
C HIS A 40 0.30 -10.90 -1.62
N SER A 41 -0.25 -11.14 -2.80
CA SER A 41 0.49 -11.47 -4.03
C SER A 41 0.44 -10.35 -5.07
N ASN A 42 -0.14 -9.19 -4.74
CA ASN A 42 -0.44 -8.13 -5.71
C ASN A 42 -0.02 -6.75 -5.18
N THR A 43 -0.95 -5.95 -4.63
CA THR A 43 -0.66 -4.56 -4.21
C THR A 43 0.49 -4.48 -3.22
N ARG A 44 0.58 -5.42 -2.29
CA ARG A 44 1.63 -5.46 -1.27
C ARG A 44 3.04 -5.67 -1.85
N PRO A 45 3.36 -6.79 -2.53
CA PRO A 45 4.69 -6.99 -3.07
C PRO A 45 5.04 -5.95 -4.14
N ASN A 46 4.10 -5.58 -5.02
CA ASN A 46 4.40 -4.69 -6.14
C ASN A 46 4.57 -3.22 -5.70
N GLY A 47 3.76 -2.78 -4.74
CA GLY A 47 3.94 -1.47 -4.10
C GLY A 47 5.25 -1.39 -3.31
N SER A 48 5.57 -2.44 -2.54
CA SER A 48 6.81 -2.49 -1.77
C SER A 48 8.05 -2.53 -2.68
N LYS A 49 8.01 -3.30 -3.78
CA LYS A 49 9.10 -3.38 -4.77
C LYS A 49 9.48 -2.00 -5.30
N LEU A 50 8.50 -1.17 -5.65
CA LEU A 50 8.73 0.19 -6.09
C LEU A 50 9.37 1.08 -5.01
N PHE A 51 8.90 0.98 -3.76
CA PHE A 51 9.50 1.69 -2.64
C PHE A 51 10.95 1.26 -2.41
N TRP A 52 11.24 -0.03 -2.51
CA TRP A 52 12.60 -0.56 -2.41
C TRP A 52 13.50 -0.04 -3.53
N ILE A 53 13.07 -0.17 -4.79
CA ILE A 53 13.86 0.26 -5.96
C ILE A 53 14.14 1.77 -5.91
N LYS A 54 13.14 2.60 -5.59
CA LYS A 54 13.27 4.06 -5.72
C LYS A 54 13.74 4.78 -4.46
N ALA A 55 13.49 4.24 -3.26
CA ALA A 55 13.89 4.87 -2.00
C ALA A 55 15.00 4.11 -1.26
N ILE A 56 14.83 2.80 -1.03
CA ILE A 56 15.75 2.05 -0.17
C ILE A 56 17.06 1.70 -0.87
N THR A 57 17.03 1.28 -2.14
CA THR A 57 18.23 0.91 -2.89
C THR A 57 19.21 2.08 -3.03
N PRO A 58 18.79 3.29 -3.43
CA PRO A 58 19.70 4.44 -3.50
C PRO A 58 20.26 4.83 -2.14
N TRP A 59 19.42 4.78 -1.10
CA TRP A 59 19.86 5.05 0.25
C TRP A 59 20.89 4.04 0.77
N LEU A 60 20.75 2.76 0.39
CA LEU A 60 21.60 1.67 0.87
C LEU A 60 22.91 1.53 0.09
N LEU A 61 22.84 1.68 -1.24
CA LEU A 61 23.93 1.42 -2.18
C LEU A 61 24.61 2.70 -2.69
N GLY A 62 23.97 3.85 -2.54
CA GLY A 62 24.53 5.15 -2.94
C GLY A 62 24.44 5.46 -4.45
N HIS A 63 23.63 4.72 -5.21
CA HIS A 63 23.39 4.98 -6.63
C HIS A 63 21.90 4.86 -6.97
N GLU A 64 21.46 5.59 -8.00
CA GLU A 64 20.10 5.49 -8.53
C GLU A 64 19.83 4.09 -9.11
N PRO A 65 18.55 3.65 -9.15
CA PRO A 65 18.19 2.39 -9.77
C PRO A 65 18.41 2.46 -11.29
N GLU A 66 18.66 1.30 -11.89
CA GLU A 66 18.67 1.15 -13.34
C GLU A 66 17.29 1.56 -13.91
N PRO A 67 17.24 2.47 -14.90
CA PRO A 67 15.97 2.97 -15.46
C PRO A 67 15.04 1.85 -15.94
N GLU A 68 15.59 0.83 -16.61
CA GLU A 68 14.84 -0.31 -17.15
C GLU A 68 14.16 -1.13 -16.03
N LYS A 69 14.85 -1.34 -14.90
CA LYS A 69 14.29 -2.06 -13.74
C LYS A 69 13.17 -1.27 -13.08
N LEU A 70 13.33 0.05 -12.97
CA LEU A 70 12.30 0.92 -12.42
C LEU A 70 11.07 0.94 -13.34
N GLU A 71 11.26 1.08 -14.65
CA GLU A 71 10.17 1.08 -15.63
C GLU A 71 9.39 -0.25 -15.60
N ALA A 72 10.10 -1.39 -15.58
CA ALA A 72 9.46 -2.70 -15.49
C ALA A 72 8.60 -2.84 -14.22
N ALA A 73 9.13 -2.41 -13.06
CA ALA A 73 8.38 -2.44 -11.81
C ALA A 73 7.18 -1.47 -11.80
N VAL A 74 7.29 -0.31 -12.45
CA VAL A 74 6.17 0.63 -12.61
C VAL A 74 5.08 0.02 -13.49
N ASN A 75 5.45 -0.65 -14.58
CA ASN A 75 4.50 -1.33 -15.46
C ASN A 75 3.79 -2.49 -14.75
N GLU A 76 4.51 -3.30 -13.98
CA GLU A 76 3.95 -4.36 -13.14
C GLU A 76 2.94 -3.82 -12.11
N PHE A 77 3.29 -2.73 -11.43
CA PHE A 77 2.39 -2.09 -10.49
C PHE A 77 1.17 -1.45 -11.18
N ASN A 78 1.34 -0.85 -12.36
CA ASN A 78 0.21 -0.33 -13.15
C ASN A 78 -0.76 -1.45 -13.57
N THR A 79 -0.26 -2.62 -13.97
CA THR A 79 -1.11 -3.80 -14.21
C THR A 79 -1.87 -4.21 -12.96
N THR A 80 -1.21 -4.16 -11.79
CA THR A 80 -1.85 -4.44 -10.50
C THR A 80 -2.95 -3.44 -10.16
N LEU A 81 -2.71 -2.15 -10.36
CA LEU A 81 -3.70 -1.10 -10.13
C LEU A 81 -4.88 -1.23 -11.08
N LYS A 82 -4.65 -1.58 -12.34
CA LYS A 82 -5.72 -1.89 -13.28
C LYS A 82 -6.59 -3.05 -12.80
N ALA A 83 -5.97 -4.15 -12.38
CA ALA A 83 -6.70 -5.28 -11.79
C ALA A 83 -7.45 -4.89 -10.51
N PHE A 84 -6.85 -4.02 -9.68
CA PHE A 84 -7.52 -3.47 -8.51
C PHE A 84 -8.80 -2.68 -8.88
N GLU A 85 -8.71 -1.79 -9.85
CA GLU A 85 -9.84 -0.99 -10.32
C GLU A 85 -10.94 -1.87 -10.95
N GLU A 86 -10.58 -2.81 -11.82
CA GLU A 86 -11.52 -3.67 -12.55
C GLU A 86 -12.16 -4.76 -11.68
N ALA A 87 -11.40 -5.36 -10.76
CA ALA A 87 -11.88 -6.45 -9.93
C ALA A 87 -12.51 -5.96 -8.62
N PHE A 88 -12.01 -4.88 -8.01
CA PHE A 88 -12.41 -4.46 -6.67
C PHE A 88 -13.26 -3.19 -6.65
N LEU A 89 -12.74 -2.08 -7.20
CA LEU A 89 -13.48 -0.82 -7.18
C LEU A 89 -14.73 -0.87 -8.07
N GLN A 90 -14.61 -1.31 -9.33
CA GLN A 90 -15.76 -1.47 -10.24
C GLN A 90 -16.67 -0.23 -10.33
N GLY A 91 -16.09 0.97 -10.22
CA GLY A 91 -16.83 2.24 -10.19
C GLY A 91 -17.57 2.55 -8.88
N LYS A 92 -17.47 1.68 -7.87
CA LYS A 92 -18.02 1.90 -6.53
C LYS A 92 -17.17 2.88 -5.72
N PRO A 93 -17.74 3.49 -4.66
CA PRO A 93 -16.99 4.38 -3.78
C PRO A 93 -15.79 3.72 -3.10
N PHE A 94 -15.96 2.47 -2.63
CA PHE A 94 -15.00 1.66 -1.87
C PHE A 94 -15.04 0.18 -2.31
N ILE A 95 -14.06 -0.61 -1.87
CA ILE A 95 -13.87 -2.02 -2.29
C ILE A 95 -15.09 -2.90 -1.96
N ALA A 96 -15.67 -2.70 -0.76
CA ALA A 96 -16.79 -3.49 -0.27
C ALA A 96 -18.17 -2.86 -0.56
N GLY A 97 -18.22 -1.71 -1.25
CA GLY A 97 -19.46 -1.01 -1.58
C GLY A 97 -19.40 0.49 -1.29
N ASP A 98 -20.39 0.98 -0.54
CA ASP A 98 -20.63 2.42 -0.37
C ASP A 98 -19.91 3.04 0.84
N GLU A 99 -19.39 2.22 1.76
CA GLU A 99 -18.66 2.65 2.95
C GLU A 99 -17.24 2.06 2.96
N ILE A 100 -16.33 2.76 3.64
CA ILE A 100 -14.95 2.32 3.84
C ILE A 100 -14.92 1.00 4.63
N SER A 101 -13.99 0.13 4.28
CA SER A 101 -13.76 -1.14 4.98
C SER A 101 -12.28 -1.37 5.31
N ILE A 102 -11.97 -2.44 6.05
CA ILE A 102 -10.59 -2.87 6.29
C ILE A 102 -9.84 -3.12 4.97
N ALA A 103 -10.54 -3.54 3.91
CA ALA A 103 -9.91 -3.72 2.59
C ALA A 103 -9.34 -2.40 2.07
N ASP A 104 -10.10 -1.31 2.15
CA ASP A 104 -9.66 0.01 1.68
C ASP A 104 -8.49 0.55 2.51
N LEU A 105 -8.52 0.30 3.82
CA LEU A 105 -7.44 0.67 4.74
C LEU A 105 -6.13 -0.05 4.39
N VAL A 106 -6.20 -1.37 4.13
CA VAL A 106 -5.02 -2.15 3.72
C VAL A 106 -4.52 -1.72 2.35
N ALA A 107 -5.42 -1.49 1.40
CA ALA A 107 -5.06 -1.05 0.06
C ALA A 107 -4.32 0.28 0.06
N ILE A 108 -4.85 1.28 0.78
CA ILE A 108 -4.29 2.63 0.71
C ILE A 108 -2.88 2.69 1.31
N VAL A 109 -2.62 2.00 2.42
CA VAL A 109 -1.27 2.02 3.04
C VAL A 109 -0.23 1.32 2.17
N GLU A 110 -0.63 0.34 1.36
CA GLU A 110 0.26 -0.31 0.40
C GLU A 110 0.54 0.58 -0.81
N ILE A 111 -0.51 1.20 -1.37
CA ILE A 111 -0.43 2.09 -2.54
C ILE A 111 0.34 3.38 -2.22
N MET A 112 0.31 3.85 -0.97
CA MET A 112 1.05 5.02 -0.53
C MET A 112 2.57 4.78 -0.39
N GLN A 113 3.05 3.53 -0.40
CA GLN A 113 4.50 3.26 -0.35
C GLN A 113 5.23 3.80 -1.61
N PRO A 114 4.85 3.46 -2.85
CA PRO A 114 5.43 4.08 -4.05
C PRO A 114 5.30 5.60 -4.07
N VAL A 115 4.16 6.16 -3.61
CA VAL A 115 3.94 7.61 -3.53
C VAL A 115 4.97 8.27 -2.62
N ALA A 116 5.25 7.65 -1.47
CA ALA A 116 6.28 8.11 -0.56
C ALA A 116 7.70 8.07 -1.17
N ALA A 117 7.95 7.17 -2.11
CA ALA A 117 9.17 7.15 -2.91
C ALA A 117 9.19 8.17 -4.07
N GLY A 118 8.13 8.97 -4.23
CA GLY A 118 8.02 9.99 -5.27
C GLY A 118 7.53 9.48 -6.62
N ILE A 119 6.82 8.35 -6.64
CA ILE A 119 6.17 7.84 -7.85
C ILE A 119 4.76 8.41 -7.93
N GLU A 120 4.42 9.00 -9.08
CA GLU A 120 3.11 9.60 -9.36
C GLU A 120 2.05 8.52 -9.65
N VAL A 121 1.64 7.80 -8.61
CA VAL A 121 0.75 6.62 -8.74
C VAL A 121 -0.63 6.98 -9.28
N PHE A 122 -1.21 8.06 -8.77
CA PHE A 122 -2.60 8.47 -9.04
C PHE A 122 -2.74 9.35 -10.30
N GLU A 123 -1.63 9.74 -10.92
CA GLU A 123 -1.65 10.54 -12.14
C GLU A 123 -2.29 9.76 -13.29
N ASN A 124 -3.17 10.43 -14.05
CA ASN A 124 -3.95 9.84 -15.15
C ASN A 124 -4.86 8.66 -14.75
N LYS A 125 -5.14 8.47 -13.44
CA LYS A 125 -6.04 7.41 -12.91
C LYS A 125 -7.18 8.03 -12.09
N PRO A 126 -8.18 8.66 -12.73
CA PRO A 126 -9.19 9.47 -12.03
C PRO A 126 -10.05 8.67 -11.05
N ALA A 127 -10.39 7.42 -11.37
CA ALA A 127 -11.18 6.57 -10.46
C ALA A 127 -10.39 6.22 -9.19
N LEU A 128 -9.12 5.82 -9.35
CA LEU A 128 -8.22 5.56 -8.24
C LEU A 128 -7.94 6.81 -7.39
N ALA A 129 -7.72 7.96 -8.03
CA ALA A 129 -7.52 9.24 -7.34
C ALA A 129 -8.76 9.65 -6.52
N ALA A 130 -9.96 9.47 -7.09
CA ALA A 130 -11.22 9.75 -6.40
C ALA A 130 -11.45 8.78 -5.24
N TRP A 131 -11.11 7.49 -5.39
CA TRP A 131 -11.14 6.51 -4.31
C TRP A 131 -10.18 6.90 -3.17
N LYS A 132 -8.92 7.23 -3.48
CA LYS A 132 -7.93 7.69 -2.50
C LYS A 132 -8.45 8.88 -1.69
N LYS A 133 -9.07 9.86 -2.36
CA LYS A 133 -9.67 11.01 -1.70
C LYS A 133 -10.78 10.59 -0.73
N ARG A 134 -11.70 9.72 -1.15
CA ARG A 134 -12.78 9.21 -0.28
C ARG A 134 -12.25 8.46 0.93
N VAL A 135 -11.18 7.68 0.75
CA VAL A 135 -10.51 6.96 1.84
C VAL A 135 -9.87 7.92 2.83
N GLU A 136 -9.15 8.94 2.34
CA GLU A 136 -8.56 9.99 3.17
C GLU A 136 -9.62 10.78 3.94
N ASP A 137 -10.72 11.15 3.28
CA ASP A 137 -11.85 11.85 3.91
C ASP A 137 -12.51 10.99 5.00
N ALA A 138 -12.67 9.68 4.77
CA ALA A 138 -13.28 8.75 5.72
C ALA A 138 -12.38 8.44 6.94
N ILE A 139 -11.06 8.45 6.76
CA ILE A 139 -10.08 8.27 7.85
C ILE A 139 -9.88 9.57 8.63
N GLY A 140 -9.96 10.71 7.95
CA GLY A 140 -9.61 12.03 8.46
C GLY A 140 -8.19 12.41 8.05
N ALA A 141 -8.05 13.60 7.44
CA ALA A 141 -6.80 14.07 6.84
C ALA A 141 -5.61 14.16 7.82
N GLU A 142 -5.85 14.53 9.07
CA GLU A 142 -4.78 14.63 10.09
C GLU A 142 -4.20 13.25 10.41
N LEU A 143 -5.06 12.27 10.70
CA LEU A 143 -4.64 10.90 10.99
C LEU A 143 -4.01 10.23 9.76
N PHE A 144 -4.59 10.47 8.57
CA PHE A 144 -4.02 9.98 7.32
C PHE A 144 -2.61 10.53 7.12
N LYS A 145 -2.40 11.84 7.34
CA LYS A 145 -1.08 12.44 7.26
C LYS A 145 -0.13 11.83 8.30
N GLU A 146 -0.49 11.83 9.58
CA GLU A 146 0.31 11.32 10.70
C GLU A 146 0.81 9.89 10.43
N ALA A 147 -0.10 9.00 10.00
CA ALA A 147 0.24 7.61 9.71
C ALA A 147 1.27 7.45 8.58
N HIS A 148 1.31 8.41 7.64
CA HIS A 148 2.22 8.37 6.50
C HIS A 148 3.48 9.24 6.67
N GLU A 149 3.60 10.04 7.73
CA GLU A 149 4.74 10.97 7.93
C GLU A 149 6.09 10.24 7.83
N LYS A 150 6.23 9.11 8.53
CA LYS A 150 7.49 8.35 8.56
C LYS A 150 7.92 7.85 7.18
N ILE A 151 6.96 7.40 6.35
CA ILE A 151 7.28 6.92 5.01
C ILE A 151 7.51 8.08 4.04
N GLN A 152 6.80 9.20 4.19
CA GLN A 152 7.00 10.39 3.34
C GLN A 152 8.38 11.02 3.56
N HIS A 153 8.93 10.89 4.77
CA HIS A 153 10.33 11.21 5.06
C HIS A 153 11.33 10.21 4.47
N ALA A 154 10.92 9.19 3.71
CA ALA A 154 11.85 8.31 2.99
C ALA A 154 12.73 9.10 2.00
N LYS A 155 12.23 10.19 1.42
CA LYS A 155 13.06 11.12 0.63
C LYS A 155 14.17 11.76 1.48
N ASN A 156 13.93 11.96 2.78
CA ASN A 156 14.92 12.45 3.73
C ASN A 156 15.89 11.36 4.19
N LEU A 157 15.63 10.06 3.96
CA LEU A 157 16.61 9.01 4.27
C LEU A 157 17.91 9.24 3.49
N GLN A 158 17.82 9.77 2.27
CA GLN A 158 18.99 10.08 1.45
C GLN A 158 20.01 11.01 2.14
N SER A 159 19.59 11.81 3.13
CA SER A 159 20.49 12.73 3.85
C SER A 159 21.17 12.12 5.09
N MET A 160 20.84 10.89 5.48
CA MET A 160 21.41 10.23 6.66
C MET A 160 21.90 8.82 6.32
N PRO A 161 23.16 8.44 6.61
CA PRO A 161 23.64 7.09 6.34
C PRO A 161 22.87 6.04 7.17
N PRO A 162 22.56 4.85 6.62
CA PRO A 162 21.91 3.78 7.38
C PRO A 162 22.79 3.33 8.56
N PRO A 163 22.24 3.17 9.77
CA PRO A 163 22.94 2.52 10.88
C PRO A 163 23.50 1.16 10.45
N PRO A 164 24.74 0.78 10.86
CA PRO A 164 25.38 -0.45 10.36
C PRO A 164 24.55 -1.73 10.52
N GLU A 165 23.87 -1.90 11.66
CA GLU A 165 23.01 -3.06 11.93
C GLU A 165 21.77 -3.11 11.02
N LEU A 166 21.21 -1.94 10.72
CA LEU A 166 20.08 -1.82 9.81
C LEU A 166 20.54 -2.07 8.36
N LYS A 167 21.74 -1.61 8.01
CA LYS A 167 22.36 -1.82 6.68
C LYS A 167 22.42 -3.30 6.31
N GLU A 168 22.94 -4.15 7.19
CA GLU A 168 23.07 -5.59 6.90
C GLU A 168 21.72 -6.30 6.81
N ARG A 169 20.75 -5.94 7.67
CA ARG A 169 19.38 -6.47 7.58
C ARG A 169 18.69 -6.09 6.27
N LEU A 170 18.89 -4.86 5.81
CA LEU A 170 18.28 -4.38 4.56
C LEU A 170 18.95 -5.00 3.33
N LYS A 171 20.27 -5.19 3.33
CA LYS A 171 20.97 -5.92 2.25
C LYS A 171 20.42 -7.34 2.07
N ALA A 172 20.19 -8.06 3.17
CA ALA A 172 19.62 -9.40 3.10
C ALA A 172 18.22 -9.42 2.49
N ARG A 173 17.42 -8.36 2.74
CA ARG A 173 16.07 -8.20 2.17
C ARG A 173 16.09 -7.70 0.72
N LEU A 174 17.10 -6.93 0.32
CA LEU A 174 17.22 -6.39 -1.02
C LEU A 174 17.23 -7.50 -2.08
N LEU A 175 17.81 -8.66 -1.75
CA LEU A 175 17.82 -9.86 -2.60
C LEU A 175 16.41 -10.29 -3.07
N ASN A 176 15.37 -10.01 -2.28
CA ASN A 176 13.99 -10.33 -2.63
C ASN A 176 13.38 -9.38 -3.67
N PHE A 177 14.06 -8.27 -3.99
CA PHE A 177 13.58 -7.21 -4.89
C PHE A 177 14.51 -6.97 -6.09
N THR A 178 15.67 -7.62 -6.14
CA THR A 178 16.67 -7.49 -7.20
C THR A 178 16.64 -8.61 -8.26
N HIS A 179 15.74 -9.58 -8.11
CA HIS A 179 15.53 -10.69 -9.05
C HIS A 179 14.16 -10.61 -9.71
#